data_AF-W7L171-F1
#
_entry.id   AF-W7L171-F1
#
_cell.length_a   1.000
_cell.length_b   1.000
_cell.length_c   1.000
_cell.angle_alpha   90.00
_cell.angle_beta   90.00
_cell.angle_gamma   90.00
#
_symmetry.space_group_name_H-M   'P 1'
#
loop_
_entity.id
_entity.type
_entity.pdbx_description
1 polymer ?
#
loop_
_entity_poly.entity_id
_entity_poly.type
_entity_poly.pdbx_seq_one_letter_code
_entity_poly.pdbx_strand_id
1 'polypeptide(L)' 'MPIRTRLVNARKQAGLTQEQLALEAKISRAYLSNIEKGKHTPSLEVAKKISDALKKSIEDIFFEIDVRKTHIK' A
#
# COMPACT_ATOMS: atom_id res chain seq x y z
N MET A 1 -9.21 -5.70 -10.20
CA MET A 1 -9.22 -4.64 -9.17
C MET A 1 -8.43 -3.45 -9.71
N PRO A 2 -8.84 -2.20 -9.44
CA PRO A 2 -8.05 -1.03 -9.83
C PRO A 2 -6.67 -1.03 -9.15
N ILE A 3 -5.72 -0.32 -9.75
CA ILE A 3 -4.38 -0.10 -9.19
C ILE A 3 -4.50 0.49 -7.78
N ARG A 4 -3.68 0.01 -6.83
CA ARG A 4 -3.60 0.56 -5.47
C ARG A 4 -2.83 1.87 -5.46
N THR A 5 -3.48 2.93 -5.94
CA THR A 5 -2.87 4.25 -6.15
C THR A 5 -2.26 4.83 -4.87
N ARG A 6 -2.89 4.60 -3.71
CA ARG A 6 -2.37 5.05 -2.39
C ARG A 6 -1.01 4.43 -2.07
N LEU A 7 -0.87 3.10 -2.24
CA LEU A 7 0.40 2.39 -2.04
C LEU A 7 1.47 2.89 -3.03
N VAL A 8 1.12 3.02 -4.31
CA VAL A 8 2.07 3.52 -5.34
C VAL A 8 2.53 4.95 -5.00
N ASN A 9 1.62 5.82 -4.58
CA ASN A 9 1.93 7.19 -4.22
C ASN A 9 2.78 7.27 -2.95
N ALA A 10 2.44 6.50 -1.92
CA ALA A 10 3.23 6.43 -0.69
C ALA A 10 4.67 5.99 -0.97
N ARG A 11 4.85 4.96 -1.80
CA ARG A 11 6.19 4.51 -2.24
C ARG A 11 6.95 5.61 -2.98
N LYS A 12 6.30 6.28 -3.94
CA LYS A 12 6.92 7.37 -4.70
C LYS A 12 7.28 8.57 -3.82
N GLN A 13 6.43 8.93 -2.86
CA GLN A 13 6.69 9.99 -1.87
C GLN A 13 7.88 9.66 -0.97
N ALA A 14 8.08 8.38 -0.65
CA ALA A 14 9.26 7.92 0.06
C ALA A 14 10.53 7.85 -0.81
N GLY A 15 10.45 8.16 -2.11
CA GLY A 15 11.58 8.09 -3.03
C GLY A 15 12.04 6.66 -3.36
N LEU A 16 11.22 5.66 -3.08
CA LEU A 16 11.59 4.25 -3.22
C LEU A 16 11.18 3.67 -4.58
N THR A 17 12.05 2.85 -5.15
CA THR A 17 11.70 1.91 -6.22
C THR A 17 10.88 0.73 -5.67
N GLN A 18 10.24 -0.05 -6.54
CA GLN A 18 9.58 -1.29 -6.11
C GLN A 18 10.58 -2.27 -5.50
N GLU A 19 11.81 -2.33 -6.02
CA GLU A 19 12.85 -3.22 -5.50
C GLU A 19 13.24 -2.82 -4.07
N GLN A 20 13.44 -1.52 -3.83
CA GLN A 20 13.80 -1.00 -2.52
C GLN A 20 12.69 -1.21 -1.48
N LEU A 21 11.44 -0.88 -1.81
CA LEU A 21 10.33 -1.12 -0.89
C LEU A 21 10.15 -2.61 -0.60
N ALA A 22 10.30 -3.47 -1.62
CA ALA A 22 10.19 -4.91 -1.43
C ALA A 22 11.28 -5.44 -0.49
N LEU A 23 12.52 -4.95 -0.66
CA LEU A 23 13.65 -5.27 0.22
C LEU A 23 13.38 -4.84 1.66
N GLU A 24 12.94 -3.59 1.88
CA GLU A 24 12.63 -3.06 3.22
C GLU A 24 11.47 -3.82 3.88
N ALA A 25 10.43 -4.14 3.11
CA ALA A 25 9.27 -4.90 3.58
C ALA A 25 9.52 -6.42 3.64
N LYS A 26 10.72 -6.90 3.30
CA LYS A 26 11.13 -8.32 3.28
C LYS A 26 10.16 -9.21 2.48
N ILE A 27 9.77 -8.74 1.30
CA ILE A 27 8.94 -9.47 0.33
C ILE A 27 9.58 -9.45 -1.05
N SER A 28 9.10 -10.29 -1.98
CA SER A 28 9.61 -10.22 -3.35
C SER A 28 9.06 -9.01 -4.10
N ARG A 29 9.89 -8.43 -4.98
CA ARG A 29 9.46 -7.32 -5.84
C ARG A 29 8.30 -7.69 -6.77
N ALA A 30 8.26 -8.95 -7.23
CA ALA A 30 7.13 -9.47 -8.01
C ALA A 30 5.83 -9.45 -7.21
N TYR A 31 5.89 -9.85 -5.93
CA TYR A 31 4.73 -9.82 -5.04
C TYR A 31 4.28 -8.39 -4.74
N LEU A 32 5.20 -7.47 -4.45
CA LEU A 32 4.87 -6.04 -4.31
C LEU A 32 4.20 -5.47 -5.57
N SER A 33 4.75 -5.74 -6.76
CA SER A 33 4.16 -5.31 -8.04
C SER A 33 2.73 -5.83 -8.20
N ASN A 34 2.48 -7.07 -7.81
CA ASN A 34 1.15 -7.68 -7.85
C ASN A 34 0.18 -7.03 -6.87
N ILE A 35 0.64 -6.65 -5.68
CA ILE A 35 -0.15 -5.88 -4.70
C ILE A 35 -0.47 -4.50 -5.26
N GLU A 36 0.52 -3.76 -5.80
CA GLU A 36 0.32 -2.42 -6.39
C GLU A 36 -0.67 -2.45 -7.56
N LYS A 37 -0.65 -3.50 -8.37
CA LYS A 37 -1.60 -3.70 -9.48
C LYS A 37 -2.98 -4.20 -9.04
N GLY A 38 -3.21 -4.37 -7.74
CA GLY A 38 -4.46 -4.91 -7.21
C GLY A 38 -4.73 -6.36 -7.58
N LYS A 39 -3.71 -7.10 -8.04
CA LYS A 39 -3.83 -8.52 -8.40
C LYS A 39 -3.79 -9.43 -7.17
N HIS A 40 -3.19 -8.96 -6.08
CA HIS A 40 -3.13 -9.67 -4.81
C HIS A 40 -3.53 -8.75 -3.65
N THR A 41 -4.22 -9.35 -2.69
CA THR A 41 -4.46 -8.74 -1.38
C THR A 41 -3.38 -9.27 -0.42
N PRO A 42 -2.56 -8.39 0.18
CA PRO A 42 -1.56 -8.82 1.16
C PRO A 42 -2.24 -9.36 2.42
N SER A 43 -1.56 -10.25 3.15
CA SER A 43 -1.94 -10.56 4.53
C SER A 43 -1.75 -9.34 5.43
N LEU A 44 -2.35 -9.36 6.63
CA LEU A 44 -2.14 -8.30 7.62
C LEU A 44 -0.65 -8.12 7.96
N GLU A 45 0.10 -9.22 8.07
CA GLU A 45 1.53 -9.19 8.32
C GLU A 45 2.31 -8.48 7.20
N VAL A 46 2.00 -8.78 5.93
CA VAL A 46 2.64 -8.12 4.79
C VAL A 46 2.23 -6.64 4.70
N ALA A 47 0.96 -6.33 4.95
CA ALA A 47 0.49 -4.95 5.01
C ALA A 47 1.22 -4.16 6.11
N LYS A 48 1.45 -4.79 7.27
CA LYS A 48 2.22 -4.21 8.38
C LYS A 48 3.69 -3.96 8.00
N LYS A 49 4.36 -4.93 7.37
CA LYS A 49 5.75 -4.75 6.88
C LYS A 49 5.88 -3.59 5.89
N ILE A 50 4.93 -3.48 4.95
CA ILE A 50 4.89 -2.37 3.98
C ILE A 50 4.64 -1.03 4.68
N SER A 51 3.73 -1.02 5.65
CA SER A 51 3.42 0.15 6.49
C SER A 51 4.64 0.63 7.28
N ASP A 52 5.37 -0.29 7.90
CA ASP A 52 6.57 0.02 8.68
C ASP A 52 7.70 0.55 7.77
N ALA A 53 7.92 -0.05 6.59
CA ALA A 53 8.90 0.42 5.60
C ALA A 53 8.57 1.84 5.10
N LEU A 54 7.30 2.13 4.85
CA LEU A 54 6.84 3.45 4.38
C LEU A 54 6.64 4.48 5.49
N LYS A 55 6.82 4.09 6.77
CA LYS A 55 6.56 4.92 7.96
C LYS A 55 5.17 5.58 7.91
N LYS A 56 4.17 4.83 7.45
CA LYS A 56 2.76 5.25 7.31
C LYS A 56 1.85 4.20 7.92
N SER A 57 0.66 4.58 8.34
CA SER A 57 -0.30 3.62 8.88
C SER A 57 -0.84 2.67 7.80
N ILE A 58 -1.40 1.53 8.19
CA ILE A 58 -2.03 0.59 7.25
C ILE A 58 -3.24 1.26 6.60
N GLU A 59 -3.98 2.06 7.37
CA GLU A 59 -5.13 2.86 6.96
C GLU A 59 -4.75 3.82 5.83
N ASP A 60 -3.62 4.51 5.96
CA ASP A 60 -3.15 5.47 4.97
C ASP A 60 -2.77 4.83 3.64
N ILE A 61 -2.37 3.56 3.65
CA ILE A 61 -1.87 2.83 2.49
C ILE A 61 -2.98 2.02 1.80
N PHE A 62 -3.83 1.36 2.57
CA PHE A 62 -4.74 0.31 2.07
C PHE A 62 -6.22 0.64 2.15
N PHE A 63 -6.63 1.64 2.94
CA PHE A 63 -8.04 1.99 3.10
C PHE A 63 -8.37 3.29 2.37
N GLU A 64 -9.53 3.36 1.75
CA GLU A 64 -10.09 4.63 1.30
C GLU A 64 -10.84 5.25 2.47
N ILE A 65 -10.43 6.46 2.88
CA ILE A 65 -11.26 7.25 3.77
C ILE A 65 -12.36 7.82 2.88
N ASP A 66 -13.46 7.10 2.72
CA ASP A 66 -14.66 7.66 2.10
C ASP A 66 -15.31 8.63 3.09
N VAL A 67 -14.87 9.88 3.08
CA VAL A 67 -15.48 11.00 3.83
C VAL A 67 -16.79 11.47 3.20
N ARG A 68 -17.33 10.79 2.18
CA ARG A 68 -18.56 11.21 1.50
C ARG A 68 -19.59 10.08 1.43
N LYS A 69 -20.25 9.81 2.56
CA LYS A 69 -21.71 9.53 2.63
C LYS A 69 -22.21 9.40 4.07
N THR A 70 -22.20 10.50 4.79
CA THR A 70 -23.22 10.75 5.81
C THR A 70 -23.93 12.03 5.42
N HIS A 71 -24.85 11.91 4.45
CA HIS A 71 -25.95 12.86 4.38
C HIS A 71 -26.84 12.57 5.60
N ILE A 72 -26.54 13.21 6.73
CA ILE A 72 -27.57 13.51 7.71
C ILE A 72 -28.20 14.81 7.22
N LYS A 73 -29.31 14.68 6.50
CA LYS A 73 -30.43 15.62 6.49
C LYS A 73 -31.67 14.90 5.99
#